data_AF-A0A371CI42-F1
#
_entry.id   AF-A0A371CI42-F1
#
_cell.length_a   1.000
_cell.length_b   1.000
_cell.length_c   1.000
_cell.angle_alpha   90.00
_cell.angle_beta   90.00
_cell.angle_gamma   90.00
#
_symmetry.space_group_name_H-M   'P 1'
#
loop_
_entity.id
_entity.type
_entity.pdbx_description
1 polymer ?
#
loop_
_entity_poly.entity_id
_entity_poly.type
_entity_poly.pdbx_seq_one_letter_code
_entity_poly.pdbx_strand_id
1 'polypeptide(L)'
;LKVPLHKIANACFAKMGLRTQIRIMCPRIVPDVGPPQLTQGDLADLYNKGIHPAVLAVLPEQIPRWPPSYASALSLSRDTRSQLHYATLDIPAGKVAAFGEALRQNLANHPRLKDAFFMIEKRGTKGMFTFDYASRATSARIPWDKFVGDIDIGDVDEEQNFRGGGWYCDIGVEVRRPGHVLHWLEESHAILLQKALPLLGSEGRRILQGKPRQFQVDVAAHIFRLAGFRCSPGTKGHTDKVSHVNVYTTDKAVTYQLHHGSFSAHSPTDLYPQKIGNLVKDVDKMAMMFFDCTQGSVQDGAARFEVRVQAWRAHEALPEFDEEDLRNCIVCLPSQVWW
;
A
#
# COMPACT_ATOMS: atom_id res chain seq x y z
N LEU A 1 25.12 8.21 -3.98
CA LEU A 1 24.44 6.88 -3.94
C LEU A 1 22.93 7.09 -3.77
N LYS A 2 22.09 6.43 -4.58
CA LYS A 2 20.64 6.40 -4.34
C LYS A 2 20.31 5.22 -3.42
N VAL A 3 19.79 5.49 -2.22
CA VAL A 3 19.39 4.45 -1.25
C VAL A 3 17.86 4.41 -1.20
N PRO A 4 17.22 3.23 -1.39
CA PRO A 4 15.76 3.12 -1.23
C PRO A 4 15.31 3.47 0.20
N LEU A 5 14.21 4.20 0.35
CA LEU A 5 13.71 4.66 1.65
C LEU A 5 13.47 3.51 2.65
N HIS A 6 12.98 2.36 2.19
CA HIS A 6 12.76 1.17 3.03
C HIS A 6 14.06 0.54 3.58
N LYS A 7 15.23 0.98 3.10
CA LYS A 7 16.56 0.59 3.57
C LYS A 7 17.22 1.67 4.41
N ILE A 8 16.48 2.66 4.90
CA ILE A 8 16.97 3.67 5.83
C ILE A 8 16.35 3.39 7.20
N ALA A 9 17.16 3.40 8.27
CA ALA A 9 16.68 3.22 9.63
C ALA A 9 15.65 4.31 9.95
N ASN A 10 14.53 3.93 10.56
CA ASN A 10 13.46 4.87 10.82
C ASN A 10 12.62 4.50 12.05
N ALA A 11 11.95 5.49 12.61
CA ALA A 11 10.92 5.33 13.63
C ALA A 11 9.63 6.04 13.21
N CYS A 12 8.48 5.46 13.55
CA CYS A 12 7.21 6.18 13.49
C CYS A 12 7.24 7.26 14.57
N PHE A 13 7.21 8.52 14.14
CA PHE A 13 7.32 9.69 15.01
C PHE A 13 5.95 10.27 15.36
N ALA A 14 5.09 10.43 14.35
CA ALA A 14 3.77 11.00 14.54
C ALA A 14 2.72 10.33 13.65
N LYS A 15 1.46 10.59 13.94
CA LYS A 15 0.32 10.23 13.10
C LYS A 15 -0.47 11.49 12.76
N MET A 16 -1.03 11.52 11.57
CA MET A 16 -1.98 12.54 11.14
C MET A 16 -3.27 11.82 10.73
N GLY A 17 -4.31 11.98 11.55
CA GLY A 17 -5.52 11.18 11.44
C GLY A 17 -5.26 9.67 11.60
N LEU A 18 -6.14 8.86 11.03
CA LEU A 18 -6.12 7.40 11.22
C LEU A 18 -5.14 6.67 10.29
N ARG A 19 -4.77 7.27 9.17
CA ARG A 19 -4.16 6.55 8.02
C ARG A 19 -2.86 7.15 7.51
N THR A 20 -2.40 8.24 8.12
CA THR A 20 -1.13 8.87 7.78
C THR A 20 -0.17 8.76 8.95
N GLN A 21 1.01 8.25 8.68
CA GLN A 21 2.13 8.15 9.61
C GLN A 21 3.25 9.07 9.12
N ILE A 22 3.93 9.72 10.05
CA ILE A 22 5.14 10.48 9.79
C ILE A 22 6.28 9.69 10.41
N ARG A 23 7.26 9.34 9.58
CA ARG A 23 8.48 8.64 10.01
C ARG A 23 9.64 9.61 10.04
N ILE A 24 10.50 9.48 11.04
CA ILE A 24 11.82 10.11 11.03
C ILE A 24 12.79 9.08 10.44
N MET A 25 13.47 9.46 9.36
CA MET A 25 14.46 8.67 8.64
C MET A 25 15.85 9.11 9.06
N CYS A 26 16.71 8.17 9.46
CA CYS A 26 18.06 8.41 9.97
C CYS A 26 19.12 7.84 9.00
N PRO A 27 19.56 8.60 7.98
CA PRO A 27 20.39 8.08 6.89
C PRO A 27 21.82 7.70 7.30
N ARG A 28 22.31 8.19 8.45
CA ARG A 28 23.64 7.88 8.97
C ARG A 28 23.74 6.50 9.65
N ILE A 29 22.61 5.86 9.92
CA ILE A 29 22.58 4.52 10.50
C ILE A 29 22.69 3.51 9.36
N VAL A 30 23.92 3.06 9.14
CA VAL A 30 24.24 2.00 8.20
C VAL A 30 24.36 0.69 8.98
N PRO A 31 23.64 -0.38 8.61
CA PRO A 31 23.77 -1.65 9.29
C PRO A 31 25.06 -2.35 8.86
N ASP A 32 25.79 -2.95 9.80
CA ASP A 32 26.88 -3.87 9.49
C ASP A 32 26.34 -5.22 8.97
N VAL A 33 25.22 -5.68 9.51
CA VAL A 33 24.47 -6.88 9.11
C VAL A 33 22.97 -6.66 9.36
N GLY A 34 22.11 -7.08 8.42
CA GLY A 34 20.65 -7.06 8.59
C GLY A 34 19.95 -5.75 8.19
N PRO A 35 18.64 -5.64 8.42
CA PRO A 35 17.89 -4.42 8.10
C PRO A 35 18.33 -3.27 9.02
N PRO A 36 18.40 -2.03 8.50
CA PRO A 36 18.76 -0.88 9.31
C PRO A 36 17.69 -0.61 10.37
N GLN A 37 18.10 -0.63 11.64
CA GLN A 37 17.20 -0.41 12.78
C GLN A 37 17.83 0.58 13.76
N LEU A 38 16.97 1.40 14.37
CA LEU A 38 17.33 2.23 15.51
C LEU A 38 17.50 1.32 16.73
N THR A 39 18.63 1.47 17.42
CA THR A 39 18.85 0.81 18.71
C THR A 39 18.02 1.47 19.80
N GLN A 40 17.90 0.83 20.97
CA GLN A 40 17.28 1.48 22.14
C GLN A 40 18.02 2.75 22.56
N GLY A 41 19.35 2.78 22.39
CA GLY A 41 20.16 3.99 22.62
C GLY A 41 19.81 5.10 21.62
N ASP A 42 19.61 4.77 20.34
CA ASP A 42 19.20 5.75 19.34
C ASP A 42 17.81 6.32 19.63
N LEU A 43 16.86 5.48 20.07
CA LEU A 43 15.52 5.94 20.46
C LEU A 43 15.55 6.83 21.70
N ALA A 44 16.40 6.49 22.67
CA ALA A 44 16.61 7.31 23.86
C ALA A 44 17.20 8.67 23.52
N ASP A 45 18.19 8.73 22.63
CA ASP A 45 18.80 9.97 22.18
C ASP A 45 17.85 10.80 21.31
N LEU A 46 17.10 10.15 20.41
CA LEU A 46 16.07 10.81 19.62
C LEU A 46 15.06 11.54 20.53
N TYR A 47 14.63 10.90 21.62
CA TYR A 47 13.72 11.52 22.58
C TYR A 47 14.40 12.58 23.45
N ASN A 48 15.44 12.20 24.19
CA ASN A 48 16.04 13.04 25.24
C ASN A 48 16.82 14.22 24.67
N LYS A 49 17.49 14.04 23.52
CA LYS A 49 18.32 15.07 22.90
C LYS A 49 17.60 15.78 21.76
N GLY A 50 16.66 15.11 21.09
CA GLY A 50 15.92 15.68 19.97
C GLY A 50 14.55 16.24 20.37
N ILE A 51 13.60 15.32 20.64
CA ILE A 51 12.17 15.62 20.78
C ILE A 51 11.89 16.47 22.01
N HIS A 52 12.33 16.04 23.19
CA HIS A 52 12.01 16.73 24.44
C HIS A 52 12.55 18.17 24.48
N PRO A 53 13.81 18.46 24.04
CA PRO A 53 14.28 19.83 23.92
C PRO A 53 13.54 20.65 22.85
N ALA A 54 13.08 20.02 21.76
CA ALA A 54 12.25 20.70 20.75
C ALA A 54 10.87 21.10 21.30
N VAL A 55 10.25 20.25 22.14
CA VAL A 55 9.03 20.61 22.88
C VAL A 55 9.31 21.79 23.80
N LEU A 56 10.42 21.78 24.55
CA LEU A 56 10.74 22.85 25.50
C LEU A 56 10.89 24.20 24.80
N ALA A 57 11.51 24.20 23.62
CA ALA A 57 11.73 25.41 22.82
C ALA A 57 10.45 25.94 22.17
N VAL A 58 9.54 25.06 21.71
CA VAL A 58 8.43 25.45 20.83
C VAL A 58 7.06 25.44 21.52
N LEU A 59 6.90 24.58 22.53
CA LEU A 59 5.68 24.29 23.29
C LEU A 59 5.95 24.23 24.82
N PRO A 60 6.57 25.27 25.41
CA PRO A 60 6.94 25.24 26.84
C PRO A 60 5.74 24.98 27.76
N GLU A 61 4.53 25.42 27.38
CA GLU A 61 3.29 25.21 28.11
C GLU A 61 2.85 23.74 28.16
N GLN A 62 3.29 22.91 27.22
CA GLN A 62 2.93 21.49 27.17
C GLN A 62 3.88 20.59 27.95
N ILE A 63 5.08 21.08 28.30
CA ILE A 63 6.14 20.28 28.96
C ILE A 63 5.64 19.45 30.16
N PRO A 64 4.76 19.95 31.06
CA PRO A 64 4.25 19.14 32.16
C PRO A 64 3.53 17.85 31.75
N ARG A 65 3.09 17.74 30.48
CA ARG A 65 2.41 16.55 29.92
C ARG A 65 3.38 15.57 29.25
N TRP A 66 4.61 15.98 29.00
CA TRP A 66 5.62 15.16 28.36
C TRP A 66 6.45 14.41 29.40
N PRO A 67 6.73 13.11 29.21
CA PRO A 67 7.64 12.39 30.08
C PRO A 67 9.03 13.06 30.11
N PRO A 68 9.68 13.17 31.28
CA PRO A 68 10.96 13.89 31.39
C PRO A 68 12.12 13.16 30.71
N SER A 69 11.96 11.87 30.37
CA SER A 69 12.97 11.08 29.67
C SER A 69 12.35 9.94 28.86
N TYR A 70 13.12 9.37 27.94
CA TYR A 70 12.75 8.16 27.21
C TYR A 70 12.44 6.98 28.14
N ALA A 71 13.24 6.80 29.19
CA ALA A 71 13.04 5.73 30.17
C ALA A 71 11.70 5.91 30.89
N SER A 72 11.35 7.15 31.27
CA SER A 72 10.05 7.47 31.86
C SER A 72 8.90 7.22 30.87
N ALA A 73 9.04 7.64 29.61
CA ALA A 73 8.06 7.38 28.57
C ALA A 73 7.83 5.88 28.35
N LEU A 74 8.91 5.10 28.29
CA LEU A 74 8.84 3.65 28.10
C LEU A 74 8.17 2.97 29.29
N SER A 75 8.50 3.37 30.52
CA SER A 75 7.86 2.84 31.73
C SER A 75 6.36 3.15 31.78
N LEU A 76 5.94 4.36 31.43
CA LEU A 76 4.53 4.74 31.35
C LEU A 76 3.77 3.98 30.26
N SER A 77 4.47 3.57 29.20
CA SER A 77 3.86 2.82 28.10
C SER A 77 3.74 1.31 28.37
N ARG A 78 4.33 0.75 29.42
CA ARG A 78 4.29 -0.70 29.67
C ARG A 78 3.20 -1.06 30.67
N ASP A 79 2.38 -2.05 30.32
CA ASP A 79 1.47 -2.67 31.27
C ASP A 79 2.14 -3.76 32.12
N THR A 80 1.38 -4.36 33.03
CA THR A 80 1.83 -5.45 33.92
C THR A 80 2.27 -6.72 33.18
N ARG A 81 1.91 -6.86 31.90
CA ARG A 81 2.32 -7.96 31.02
C ARG A 81 3.44 -7.55 30.06
N SER A 82 4.06 -6.40 30.28
CA SER A 82 5.08 -5.81 29.41
C SER A 82 4.59 -5.50 27.98
N GLN A 83 3.28 -5.41 27.75
CA GLN A 83 2.74 -4.91 26.48
C GLN A 83 2.82 -3.40 26.43
N LEU A 84 3.08 -2.86 25.23
CA LEU A 84 3.26 -1.43 25.01
C LEU A 84 1.94 -0.76 24.59
N HIS A 85 1.53 0.22 25.39
CA HIS A 85 0.41 1.12 25.19
C HIS A 85 0.95 2.55 25.04
N TYR A 86 0.89 3.10 23.84
CA TYR A 86 1.46 4.41 23.56
C TYR A 86 0.43 5.52 23.79
N ALA A 87 0.73 6.45 24.69
CA ALA A 87 0.01 7.71 24.79
C ALA A 87 0.29 8.59 23.56
N THR A 88 -0.68 9.42 23.18
CA THR A 88 -0.55 10.39 22.09
C THR A 88 -0.54 11.80 22.67
N LEU A 89 0.39 12.64 22.18
CA LEU A 89 0.50 14.05 22.55
C LEU A 89 0.45 14.88 21.26
N ASP A 90 -0.42 15.89 21.25
CA ASP A 90 -0.68 16.68 20.04
C ASP A 90 0.25 17.88 19.93
N ILE A 91 0.82 18.06 18.74
CA ILE A 91 1.54 19.27 18.35
C ILE A 91 0.56 20.16 17.58
N PRO A 92 0.29 21.41 18.02
CA PRO A 92 -0.57 22.34 17.30
C PRO A 92 -0.07 22.59 15.87
N ALA A 93 -0.97 22.63 14.89
CA ALA A 93 -0.62 22.74 13.46
C ALA A 93 0.35 23.90 13.16
N GLY A 94 0.10 25.09 13.71
CA GLY A 94 0.96 26.27 13.50
C GLY A 94 2.35 26.18 14.16
N LYS A 95 2.62 25.14 14.95
CA LYS A 95 3.90 24.91 15.63
C LYS A 95 4.71 23.76 15.03
N VAL A 96 4.12 22.97 14.12
CA VAL A 96 4.76 21.79 13.51
C VAL A 96 6.06 22.14 12.80
N ALA A 97 6.08 23.22 11.99
CA ALA A 97 7.28 23.64 11.26
C ALA A 97 8.42 24.02 12.22
N ALA A 98 8.14 24.86 13.21
CA ALA A 98 9.11 25.28 14.22
C ALA A 98 9.63 24.09 15.05
N PHE A 99 8.74 23.17 15.41
CA PHE A 99 9.10 21.95 16.12
C PHE A 99 10.04 21.06 15.28
N GLY A 100 9.72 20.85 14.01
CA GLY A 100 10.54 20.04 13.10
C GLY A 100 11.93 20.65 12.89
N GLU A 101 12.02 21.98 12.80
CA GLU A 101 13.29 22.70 12.73
C GLU A 101 14.12 22.53 14.01
N ALA A 102 13.51 22.80 15.18
CA ALA A 102 14.19 22.64 16.48
C ALA A 102 14.70 21.20 16.67
N LEU A 103 13.89 20.19 16.30
CA LEU A 103 14.31 18.79 16.35
C LEU A 103 15.56 18.53 15.50
N ARG A 104 15.58 19.01 14.25
CA ARG A 104 16.73 18.81 13.35
C ARG A 104 17.97 19.53 13.87
N GLN A 105 17.82 20.75 14.38
CA GLN A 105 18.92 21.53 14.98
C GLN A 105 19.52 20.81 16.19
N ASN A 106 18.67 20.31 17.09
CA ASN A 106 19.11 19.55 18.26
C ASN A 106 19.90 18.28 17.90
N LEU A 107 19.56 17.65 16.77
CA LEU A 107 20.22 16.43 16.29
C LEU A 107 21.38 16.70 15.32
N ALA A 108 21.63 17.95 14.92
CA ALA A 108 22.60 18.29 13.86
C ALA A 108 24.02 17.78 14.13
N ASN A 109 24.41 17.76 15.41
CA ASN A 109 25.72 17.29 15.86
C ASN A 109 25.72 15.83 16.35
N HIS A 110 24.58 15.13 16.29
CA HIS A 110 24.49 13.77 16.78
C HIS A 110 25.23 12.80 15.84
N PRO A 111 26.13 11.92 16.34
CA PRO A 111 26.96 11.08 15.48
C PRO A 111 26.16 10.15 14.57
N ARG A 112 25.01 9.66 15.05
CA ARG A 112 24.15 8.68 14.35
C ARG A 112 22.82 9.25 13.84
N LEU A 113 22.37 10.38 14.37
CA LEU A 113 21.00 10.91 14.13
C LEU A 113 21.01 12.26 13.39
N LYS A 114 22.19 12.81 13.09
CA LYS A 114 22.30 13.97 12.20
C LYS A 114 21.76 13.66 10.81
N ASP A 115 21.39 14.73 10.11
CA ASP A 115 20.80 14.68 8.76
C ASP A 115 19.48 13.88 8.71
N ALA A 116 18.80 13.75 9.85
CA ALA A 116 17.48 13.12 9.89
C ALA A 116 16.46 13.95 9.10
N PHE A 117 15.56 13.26 8.40
CA PHE A 117 14.50 13.88 7.61
C PHE A 117 13.16 13.17 7.83
N PHE A 118 12.05 13.83 7.51
CA PHE A 118 10.72 13.27 7.68
C PHE A 118 10.23 12.60 6.39
N MET A 119 9.48 11.51 6.54
CA MET A 119 8.76 10.84 5.46
C MET A 119 7.29 10.71 5.83
N ILE A 120 6.40 11.13 4.92
CA ILE A 120 4.96 10.93 5.05
C ILE A 120 4.59 9.59 4.42
N GLU A 121 3.88 8.76 5.17
CA GLU A 121 3.38 7.47 4.74
C GLU A 121 1.86 7.42 4.93
N LYS A 122 1.10 7.52 3.84
CA LYS A 122 -0.36 7.37 3.83
C LYS A 122 -0.71 5.94 3.37
N ARG A 123 -1.26 5.12 4.28
CA ARG A 123 -1.59 3.71 4.02
C ARG A 123 -3.07 3.42 4.25
N GLY A 124 -3.57 2.35 3.63
CA GLY A 124 -4.93 1.88 3.86
C GLY A 124 -6.02 2.78 3.25
N THR A 125 -5.71 3.57 2.24
CA THR A 125 -6.71 4.42 1.53
C THR A 125 -7.53 3.65 0.49
N LYS A 126 -7.28 2.35 0.30
CA LYS A 126 -7.98 1.52 -0.68
C LYS A 126 -9.49 1.58 -0.45
N GLY A 127 -10.24 1.94 -1.49
CA GLY A 127 -11.70 2.03 -1.46
C GLY A 127 -12.29 3.25 -0.74
N MET A 128 -11.47 4.18 -0.21
CA MET A 128 -11.98 5.42 0.40
C MET A 128 -12.43 6.46 -0.61
N PHE A 129 -11.79 6.46 -1.77
CA PHE A 129 -11.94 7.46 -2.81
C PHE A 129 -12.56 6.76 -4.02
N THR A 130 -13.89 6.71 -4.03
CA THR A 130 -14.67 6.18 -5.15
C THR A 130 -15.40 7.31 -5.85
N PHE A 131 -15.63 7.13 -7.13
CA PHE A 131 -16.44 8.01 -7.96
C PHE A 131 -17.12 7.16 -9.02
N ASP A 132 -18.22 7.67 -9.56
CA ASP A 132 -18.92 6.99 -10.63
C ASP A 132 -18.09 7.05 -11.92
N TYR A 133 -17.89 5.88 -12.51
CA TYR A 133 -17.11 5.69 -13.71
C TYR A 133 -17.68 6.46 -14.91
N ALA A 134 -19.01 6.57 -15.01
CA ALA A 134 -19.68 7.28 -16.09
C ALA A 134 -19.46 8.80 -16.03
N SER A 135 -19.21 9.34 -14.84
CA SER A 135 -18.92 10.76 -14.61
C SER A 135 -17.44 11.06 -14.36
N ARG A 136 -16.53 10.11 -14.62
CA ARG A 136 -15.11 10.19 -14.24
C ARG A 136 -14.42 11.50 -14.64
N ALA A 137 -14.72 12.02 -15.83
CA ALA A 137 -14.08 13.21 -16.39
C ALA A 137 -14.33 14.46 -15.52
N THR A 138 -15.45 14.50 -14.80
CA THR A 138 -15.81 15.61 -13.92
C THR A 138 -15.69 15.26 -12.44
N SER A 139 -15.86 13.98 -12.08
CA SER A 139 -15.93 13.54 -10.68
C SER A 139 -14.61 13.04 -10.09
N ALA A 140 -13.66 12.56 -10.90
CA ALA A 140 -12.41 11.97 -10.39
C ALA A 140 -11.50 12.98 -9.67
N ARG A 141 -11.61 14.28 -10.00
CA ARG A 141 -10.80 15.34 -9.40
C ARG A 141 -11.13 15.56 -7.91
N ILE A 142 -12.38 15.41 -7.51
CA ILE A 142 -12.81 15.67 -6.12
C ILE A 142 -12.21 14.63 -5.14
N PRO A 143 -12.31 13.30 -5.38
CA PRO A 143 -11.64 12.31 -4.55
C PRO A 143 -10.11 12.44 -4.58
N TRP A 144 -9.54 12.85 -5.73
CA TRP A 144 -8.11 13.15 -5.83
C TRP A 144 -7.70 14.30 -4.90
N ASP A 145 -8.38 15.45 -4.97
CA ASP A 145 -8.08 16.61 -4.13
C ASP A 145 -8.24 16.28 -2.64
N LYS A 146 -9.21 15.43 -2.27
CA LYS A 146 -9.33 14.90 -0.89
C LYS A 146 -8.19 13.94 -0.52
N PHE A 147 -7.73 13.12 -1.45
CA PHE A 147 -6.62 12.19 -1.21
C PHE A 147 -5.32 12.96 -0.93
N VAL A 148 -5.07 14.03 -1.70
CA VAL A 148 -3.85 14.84 -1.56
C VAL A 148 -3.97 16.01 -0.61
N GLY A 149 -5.17 16.43 -0.20
CA GLY A 149 -5.38 17.68 0.53
C GLY A 149 -4.66 17.82 1.88
N ASP A 150 -4.26 16.70 2.49
CA ASP A 150 -3.46 16.71 3.73
C ASP A 150 -1.93 16.73 3.47
N ILE A 151 -1.52 16.74 2.20
CA ILE A 151 -0.13 16.74 1.77
C ILE A 151 0.10 18.04 1.01
N ASP A 152 1.02 18.86 1.52
CA ASP A 152 1.44 20.06 0.78
C ASP A 152 2.32 19.63 -0.40
N ILE A 153 1.69 19.50 -1.57
CA ILE A 153 2.37 19.18 -2.83
C ILE A 153 3.00 20.45 -3.45
N GLY A 154 2.58 21.64 -3.03
CA GLY A 154 3.06 22.91 -3.60
C GLY A 154 4.49 23.26 -3.19
N ASP A 155 4.93 22.79 -2.03
CA ASP A 155 6.29 23.02 -1.50
C ASP A 155 7.29 21.89 -1.88
N VAL A 156 6.79 20.83 -2.51
CA VAL A 156 7.62 19.84 -3.19
C VAL A 156 8.02 20.48 -4.51
N ASP A 157 9.32 20.54 -4.86
CA ASP A 157 9.78 20.91 -6.21
C ASP A 157 8.93 20.13 -7.23
N GLU A 158 7.91 20.79 -7.78
CA GLU A 158 6.80 20.14 -8.45
C GLU A 158 7.32 19.40 -9.67
N GLU A 159 8.36 19.95 -10.29
CA GLU A 159 8.98 19.45 -11.49
C GLU A 159 9.96 18.30 -11.21
N GLN A 160 10.82 18.41 -10.18
CA GLN A 160 11.82 17.36 -9.89
C GLN A 160 11.32 16.23 -9.00
N ASN A 161 10.46 16.50 -8.02
CA ASN A 161 10.10 15.53 -7.00
C ASN A 161 8.71 14.90 -7.23
N PHE A 162 7.71 15.72 -7.57
CA PHE A 162 6.35 15.23 -7.82
C PHE A 162 6.18 14.71 -9.26
N ARG A 163 6.50 15.55 -10.26
CA ARG A 163 6.48 15.19 -11.69
C ARG A 163 7.70 14.38 -12.13
N GLY A 164 8.86 14.59 -11.49
CA GLY A 164 10.13 13.91 -11.80
C GLY A 164 10.24 12.45 -11.37
N GLY A 165 9.18 11.85 -10.78
CA GLY A 165 9.03 10.39 -10.73
C GLY A 165 9.22 9.69 -9.39
N GLY A 166 9.01 10.38 -8.26
CA GLY A 166 9.08 9.78 -6.92
C GLY A 166 7.76 9.24 -6.37
N TRP A 167 6.62 9.68 -6.91
CA TRP A 167 5.30 9.43 -6.33
C TRP A 167 4.42 8.62 -7.28
N TYR A 168 3.82 7.55 -6.76
CA TYR A 168 2.94 6.68 -7.52
C TYR A 168 1.60 6.51 -6.81
N CYS A 169 0.53 6.39 -7.60
CA CYS A 169 -0.80 6.10 -7.12
C CYS A 169 -1.34 4.88 -7.87
N ASP A 170 -2.01 3.98 -7.16
CA ASP A 170 -2.75 2.88 -7.75
C ASP A 170 -4.18 3.33 -8.00
N ILE A 171 -4.58 3.42 -9.26
CA ILE A 171 -5.93 3.76 -9.70
C ILE A 171 -6.57 2.52 -10.30
N GLY A 172 -7.82 2.25 -9.94
CA GLY A 172 -8.49 1.04 -10.39
C GLY A 172 -9.93 1.24 -10.81
N VAL A 173 -10.33 0.49 -11.82
CA VAL A 173 -11.72 0.27 -12.21
C VAL A 173 -12.18 -1.04 -11.60
N GLU A 174 -13.39 -1.05 -11.06
CA GLU A 174 -14.00 -2.23 -10.48
C GLU A 174 -15.40 -2.42 -11.08
N VAL A 175 -15.60 -3.59 -11.70
CA VAL A 175 -16.84 -3.96 -12.37
C VAL A 175 -17.55 -4.98 -11.49
N ARG A 176 -18.83 -4.71 -11.20
CA ARG A 176 -19.66 -5.51 -10.32
C ARG A 176 -20.99 -5.81 -11.00
N ARG A 177 -21.53 -7.00 -10.73
CA ARG A 177 -22.90 -7.38 -11.09
C ARG A 177 -23.50 -8.20 -9.94
N PRO A 178 -24.63 -7.76 -9.34
CA PRO A 178 -25.25 -8.50 -8.25
C PRO A 178 -25.55 -9.97 -8.61
N GLY A 179 -25.32 -10.86 -7.65
CA GLY A 179 -25.52 -12.31 -7.78
C GLY A 179 -24.49 -13.02 -8.68
N HIS A 180 -23.38 -12.36 -9.01
CA HIS A 180 -22.34 -12.92 -9.87
C HIS A 180 -20.93 -12.70 -9.30
N VAL A 181 -20.04 -13.64 -9.62
CA VAL A 181 -18.59 -13.52 -9.52
C VAL A 181 -18.05 -13.26 -10.92
N LEU A 182 -17.37 -12.13 -11.10
CA LEU A 182 -16.86 -11.68 -12.39
C LEU A 182 -15.38 -12.04 -12.55
N HIS A 183 -15.04 -12.73 -13.64
CA HIS A 183 -13.66 -13.07 -13.98
C HIS A 183 -13.22 -12.41 -15.28
N TRP A 184 -11.95 -12.02 -15.31
CA TRP A 184 -11.28 -11.62 -16.54
C TRP A 184 -10.96 -12.84 -17.40
N LEU A 185 -11.16 -12.70 -18.71
CA LEU A 185 -10.81 -13.71 -19.70
C LEU A 185 -9.33 -13.60 -20.08
N GLU A 186 -8.62 -14.73 -20.11
CA GLU A 186 -7.21 -14.78 -20.51
C GLU A 186 -6.98 -14.22 -21.92
N GLU A 187 -7.85 -14.55 -22.86
CA GLU A 187 -7.79 -14.06 -24.24
C GLU A 187 -7.93 -12.53 -24.38
N SER A 188 -8.48 -11.87 -23.35
CA SER A 188 -8.66 -10.42 -23.33
C SER A 188 -7.43 -9.64 -22.87
N HIS A 189 -6.36 -10.32 -22.41
CA HIS A 189 -5.17 -9.65 -21.84
C HIS A 189 -4.54 -8.64 -22.79
N ALA A 190 -4.58 -8.90 -24.11
CA ALA A 190 -4.09 -7.95 -25.10
C ALA A 190 -4.91 -6.65 -25.15
N ILE A 191 -6.25 -6.75 -25.06
CA ILE A 191 -7.16 -5.60 -25.01
C ILE A 191 -6.91 -4.80 -23.72
N LEU A 192 -6.87 -5.51 -22.60
CA LEU A 192 -6.64 -4.90 -21.28
C LEU A 192 -5.30 -4.18 -21.22
N LEU A 193 -4.23 -4.79 -21.76
CA LEU A 193 -2.93 -4.16 -21.77
C LEU A 193 -2.87 -2.92 -22.68
N GLN A 194 -3.57 -2.94 -23.82
CA GLN A 194 -3.70 -1.78 -24.69
C GLN A 194 -4.42 -0.62 -23.99
N LYS A 195 -5.42 -0.92 -23.15
CA LYS A 195 -6.08 0.09 -22.31
C LYS A 195 -5.18 0.66 -21.22
N ALA A 196 -4.30 -0.17 -20.65
CA ALA A 196 -3.33 0.27 -19.65
C ALA A 196 -2.19 1.08 -20.26
N LEU A 197 -1.80 0.79 -21.50
CA LEU A 197 -0.64 1.38 -22.20
C LEU A 197 -1.05 1.89 -23.60
N PRO A 198 -1.97 2.87 -23.70
CA PRO A 198 -2.55 3.30 -24.97
C PRO A 198 -1.50 3.86 -25.94
N LEU A 199 -0.47 4.56 -25.44
CA LEU A 199 0.56 5.17 -26.29
C LEU A 199 1.55 4.15 -26.85
N LEU A 200 1.60 2.95 -26.27
CA LEU A 200 2.43 1.86 -26.77
C LEU A 200 1.77 1.13 -27.95
N GLY A 201 0.47 1.29 -28.15
CA GLY A 201 -0.27 0.70 -29.26
C GLY A 201 -0.06 -0.81 -29.43
N SER A 202 0.15 -1.26 -30.67
CA SER A 202 0.33 -2.69 -31.00
C SER A 202 1.62 -3.30 -30.44
N GLU A 203 2.63 -2.48 -30.12
CA GLU A 203 3.89 -2.90 -29.49
C GLU A 203 3.68 -3.40 -28.05
N GLY A 204 2.57 -3.00 -27.40
CA GLY A 204 2.17 -3.51 -26.10
C GLY A 204 1.94 -5.01 -26.10
N ARG A 205 1.49 -5.61 -27.21
CA ARG A 205 1.28 -7.06 -27.31
C ARG A 205 2.56 -7.86 -27.12
N ARG A 206 3.73 -7.30 -27.45
CA ARG A 206 5.03 -7.94 -27.22
C ARG A 206 5.35 -8.11 -25.73
N ILE A 207 4.70 -7.36 -24.84
CA ILE A 207 4.86 -7.52 -23.39
C ILE A 207 4.25 -8.83 -22.91
N LEU A 208 3.16 -9.30 -23.54
CA LEU A 208 2.53 -10.60 -23.21
C LEU A 208 3.50 -11.77 -23.40
N GLN A 209 4.42 -11.64 -24.36
CA GLN A 209 5.48 -12.60 -24.67
C GLN A 209 6.77 -12.33 -23.87
N GLY A 210 6.72 -11.39 -22.93
CA GLY A 210 7.85 -10.98 -22.12
C GLY A 210 8.28 -12.06 -21.12
N LYS A 211 9.37 -11.78 -20.39
CA LYS A 211 9.83 -12.65 -19.31
C LYS A 211 8.77 -12.69 -18.18
N PRO A 212 8.73 -13.75 -17.35
CA PRO A 212 7.80 -13.83 -16.21
C PRO A 212 7.86 -12.64 -15.23
N ARG A 213 9.02 -11.96 -15.14
CA ARG A 213 9.18 -10.74 -14.34
C ARG A 213 8.46 -9.51 -14.92
N GLN A 214 8.16 -9.55 -16.22
CA GLN A 214 7.52 -8.48 -16.97
C GLN A 214 6.02 -8.72 -17.11
N PHE A 215 5.60 -9.97 -17.34
CA PHE A 215 4.21 -10.34 -17.46
C PHE A 215 3.98 -11.71 -16.81
N GLN A 216 2.98 -11.78 -15.92
CA GLN A 216 2.60 -13.00 -15.21
C GLN A 216 1.09 -13.16 -15.27
N VAL A 217 0.63 -14.31 -15.75
CA VAL A 217 -0.78 -14.70 -15.75
C VAL A 217 -1.15 -15.26 -14.38
N ASP A 218 -2.27 -14.79 -13.84
CA ASP A 218 -2.80 -15.20 -12.54
C ASP A 218 -4.12 -15.96 -12.75
N VAL A 219 -4.02 -17.29 -12.87
CA VAL A 219 -5.16 -18.19 -13.12
C VAL A 219 -6.05 -18.30 -11.88
N ALA A 220 -7.37 -18.21 -12.06
CA ALA A 220 -8.35 -18.42 -11.02
C ALA A 220 -8.75 -19.91 -10.93
N ALA A 221 -8.69 -20.50 -9.73
CA ALA A 221 -9.14 -21.87 -9.44
C ALA A 221 -8.65 -22.96 -10.42
N HIS A 222 -7.46 -22.80 -11.02
CA HIS A 222 -6.94 -23.66 -12.11
C HIS A 222 -7.80 -23.72 -13.39
N ILE A 223 -8.77 -22.82 -13.55
CA ILE A 223 -9.54 -22.68 -14.78
C ILE A 223 -8.77 -21.73 -15.71
N PHE A 224 -7.91 -22.30 -16.56
CA PHE A 224 -6.92 -21.53 -17.33
C PHE A 224 -7.46 -20.37 -18.20
N ARG A 225 -8.74 -20.41 -18.57
CA ARG A 225 -9.39 -19.32 -19.33
C ARG A 225 -9.84 -18.15 -18.46
N LEU A 226 -9.96 -18.36 -17.15
CA LEU A 226 -10.28 -17.34 -16.17
C LEU A 226 -8.98 -16.88 -15.52
N ALA A 227 -8.46 -15.75 -16.00
CA ALA A 227 -7.18 -15.28 -15.52
C ALA A 227 -7.10 -13.76 -15.50
N GLY A 228 -6.58 -13.26 -14.39
CA GLY A 228 -6.00 -11.93 -14.32
C GLY A 228 -4.55 -11.95 -14.80
N PHE A 229 -3.86 -10.82 -14.61
CA PHE A 229 -2.42 -10.75 -14.83
C PHE A 229 -1.78 -9.63 -14.01
N ARG A 230 -0.46 -9.77 -13.81
CA ARG A 230 0.43 -8.72 -13.33
C ARG A 230 1.42 -8.37 -14.42
N CYS A 231 1.56 -7.08 -14.71
CA CYS A 231 2.50 -6.57 -15.69
C CYS A 231 3.37 -5.47 -15.09
N SER A 232 4.68 -5.61 -15.27
CA SER A 232 5.68 -4.60 -14.94
C SER A 232 6.34 -4.17 -16.26
N PRO A 233 5.78 -3.19 -16.98
CA PRO A 233 6.17 -2.90 -18.37
C PRO A 233 7.61 -2.38 -18.51
N GLY A 234 8.23 -1.95 -17.41
CA GLY A 234 9.59 -1.43 -17.39
C GLY A 234 9.70 -0.13 -18.20
N THR A 235 10.75 -0.01 -19.01
CA THR A 235 10.98 1.18 -19.85
C THR A 235 9.86 1.45 -20.84
N LYS A 236 9.14 0.41 -21.27
CA LYS A 236 7.98 0.57 -22.18
C LYS A 236 6.81 1.31 -21.53
N GLY A 237 6.68 1.26 -20.21
CA GLY A 237 5.64 1.99 -19.47
C GLY A 237 5.97 3.47 -19.23
N HIS A 238 7.18 3.92 -19.55
CA HIS A 238 7.61 5.30 -19.27
C HIS A 238 6.86 6.35 -20.10
N THR A 239 6.39 5.98 -21.29
CA THR A 239 5.61 6.87 -22.17
C THR A 239 4.23 7.12 -21.55
N ASP A 240 3.53 6.04 -21.17
CA ASP A 240 2.22 6.11 -20.50
C ASP A 240 2.31 6.53 -19.02
N LYS A 241 3.52 6.61 -18.45
CA LYS A 241 3.78 6.84 -17.01
C LYS A 241 3.19 5.76 -16.10
N VAL A 242 3.10 4.54 -16.62
CA VAL A 242 2.57 3.36 -15.94
C VAL A 242 3.74 2.48 -15.51
N SER A 243 3.88 2.23 -14.21
CA SER A 243 4.95 1.38 -13.68
C SER A 243 4.51 -0.05 -13.41
N HIS A 244 3.20 -0.27 -13.23
CA HIS A 244 2.65 -1.59 -12.92
C HIS A 244 1.18 -1.66 -13.35
N VAL A 245 0.72 -2.84 -13.76
CA VAL A 245 -0.67 -3.16 -14.05
C VAL A 245 -1.02 -4.43 -13.29
N ASN A 246 -2.17 -4.46 -12.63
CA ASN A 246 -2.65 -5.59 -11.87
C ASN A 246 -4.15 -5.80 -12.14
N VAL A 247 -4.46 -6.88 -12.83
CA VAL A 247 -5.82 -7.27 -13.21
C VAL A 247 -6.15 -8.53 -12.44
N TYR A 248 -7.23 -8.51 -11.65
CA TYR A 248 -7.60 -9.63 -10.79
C TYR A 248 -9.09 -9.63 -10.44
N THR A 249 -9.58 -10.75 -9.90
CA THR A 249 -10.93 -10.86 -9.33
C THR A 249 -10.88 -10.75 -7.80
N THR A 250 -11.88 -10.13 -7.19
CA THR A 250 -11.94 -9.91 -5.73
C THR A 250 -12.44 -11.11 -4.93
N ASP A 251 -12.77 -12.23 -5.59
CA ASP A 251 -13.12 -13.51 -4.97
C ASP A 251 -12.04 -13.99 -3.98
N LYS A 252 -10.77 -13.69 -4.27
CA LYS A 252 -9.64 -13.92 -3.34
C LYS A 252 -9.77 -13.25 -1.97
N ALA A 253 -10.69 -12.29 -1.79
CA ALA A 253 -10.88 -11.60 -0.53
C ALA A 253 -11.31 -12.55 0.60
N VAL A 254 -12.07 -13.59 0.29
CA VAL A 254 -12.59 -14.55 1.30
C VAL A 254 -11.50 -15.47 1.85
N THR A 255 -10.41 -15.63 1.10
CA THR A 255 -9.23 -16.42 1.49
C THR A 255 -8.00 -15.55 1.78
N TYR A 256 -8.14 -14.22 1.78
CA TYR A 256 -7.00 -13.32 1.99
C TYR A 256 -6.59 -13.30 3.47
N GLN A 257 -5.35 -13.72 3.75
CA GLN A 257 -4.79 -13.76 5.09
C GLN A 257 -3.45 -13.03 5.17
N LEU A 258 -3.32 -12.08 6.12
CA LEU A 258 -2.07 -11.33 6.35
C LEU A 258 -1.01 -12.11 7.13
N HIS A 259 -1.43 -13.08 7.93
CA HIS A 259 -0.57 -13.90 8.77
C HIS A 259 -0.65 -15.36 8.35
N HIS A 260 0.36 -16.15 8.73
CA HIS A 260 0.33 -17.58 8.47
C HIS A 260 -0.87 -18.25 9.15
N GLY A 261 -1.55 -19.11 8.41
CA GLY A 261 -2.70 -19.88 8.86
C GLY A 261 -3.30 -20.69 7.71
N SER A 262 -4.58 -21.04 7.83
CA SER A 262 -5.21 -22.05 6.97
C SER A 262 -5.31 -21.69 5.49
N PHE A 263 -5.16 -20.41 5.12
CA PHE A 263 -5.16 -19.97 3.72
C PHE A 263 -3.75 -19.66 3.17
N SER A 264 -2.70 -20.04 3.91
CA SER A 264 -1.32 -19.91 3.46
C SER A 264 -0.95 -20.97 2.43
N ALA A 265 0.07 -20.69 1.62
CA ALA A 265 0.61 -21.70 0.71
C ALA A 265 1.16 -22.89 1.49
N HIS A 266 0.69 -24.10 1.17
CA HIS A 266 1.19 -25.34 1.73
C HIS A 266 2.38 -25.88 0.91
N SER A 267 3.28 -26.55 1.60
CA SER A 267 4.47 -27.19 1.03
C SER A 267 4.28 -28.70 0.93
N PRO A 268 5.06 -29.41 0.08
CA PRO A 268 5.05 -30.87 0.05
C PRO A 268 5.34 -31.52 1.42
N THR A 269 6.04 -30.83 2.32
CA THR A 269 6.33 -31.35 3.67
C THR A 269 5.11 -31.42 4.57
N ASP A 270 4.03 -30.70 4.25
CA ASP A 270 2.78 -30.74 4.99
C ASP A 270 2.00 -32.04 4.76
N LEU A 271 2.39 -32.81 3.74
CA LEU A 271 1.88 -34.16 3.47
C LEU A 271 2.50 -35.25 4.37
N TYR A 272 3.54 -34.92 5.15
CA TYR A 272 4.19 -35.91 6.00
C TYR A 272 3.26 -36.38 7.12
N PRO A 273 3.38 -37.65 7.59
CA PRO A 273 2.46 -38.23 8.58
C PRO A 273 2.25 -37.38 9.84
N GLN A 274 3.28 -36.65 10.28
CA GLN A 274 3.21 -35.80 11.48
C GLN A 274 2.44 -34.48 11.25
N LYS A 275 2.31 -34.02 10.00
CA LYS A 275 1.74 -32.72 9.63
C LYS A 275 0.42 -32.82 8.87
N ILE A 276 0.15 -33.94 8.21
CA ILE A 276 -1.03 -34.14 7.36
C ILE A 276 -2.34 -33.88 8.10
N GLY A 277 -2.41 -34.18 9.41
CA GLY A 277 -3.58 -33.85 10.22
C GLY A 277 -3.86 -32.35 10.35
N ASN A 278 -2.84 -31.48 10.31
CA ASN A 278 -3.03 -30.03 10.27
C ASN A 278 -3.46 -29.56 8.87
N LEU A 279 -2.85 -30.12 7.82
CA LEU A 279 -3.24 -29.84 6.45
C LEU A 279 -4.72 -30.17 6.20
N VAL A 280 -5.20 -31.33 6.68
CA VAL A 280 -6.62 -31.70 6.58
C VAL A 280 -7.52 -30.66 7.26
N LYS A 281 -7.17 -30.21 8.47
CA LYS A 281 -7.93 -29.16 9.17
C LYS A 281 -7.94 -27.83 8.42
N ASP A 282 -6.83 -27.48 7.77
CA ASP A 282 -6.74 -26.26 6.98
C ASP A 282 -7.60 -26.37 5.71
N VAL A 283 -7.59 -27.53 5.03
CA VAL A 283 -8.48 -27.83 3.90
C VAL A 283 -9.96 -27.79 4.31
N ASP A 284 -10.32 -28.36 5.45
CA ASP A 284 -11.69 -28.31 5.97
C ASP A 284 -12.16 -26.87 6.19
N LYS A 285 -11.30 -26.03 6.77
CA LYS A 285 -11.60 -24.59 6.95
C LYS A 285 -11.73 -23.85 5.62
N MET A 286 -10.89 -24.18 4.64
CA MET A 286 -11.02 -23.61 3.29
C MET A 286 -12.35 -24.00 2.64
N ALA A 287 -12.73 -25.27 2.74
CA ALA A 287 -14.01 -25.77 2.21
C ALA A 287 -15.21 -25.12 2.92
N MET A 288 -15.15 -24.99 4.25
CA MET A 288 -16.18 -24.29 5.02
C MET A 288 -16.31 -22.82 4.61
N MET A 289 -15.20 -22.12 4.37
CA MET A 289 -15.23 -20.73 3.92
C MET A 289 -15.96 -20.58 2.58
N PHE A 290 -15.71 -21.48 1.61
CA PHE A 290 -16.43 -21.47 0.34
C PHE A 290 -17.90 -21.85 0.51
N PHE A 291 -18.20 -22.83 1.36
CA PHE A 291 -19.58 -23.16 1.71
C PHE A 291 -20.30 -21.95 2.32
N ASP A 292 -19.69 -21.23 3.26
CA ASP A 292 -20.26 -20.03 3.88
C ASP A 292 -20.54 -18.93 2.83
N CYS A 293 -19.72 -18.82 1.78
CA CYS A 293 -19.95 -17.90 0.66
C CYS A 293 -21.24 -18.21 -0.13
N THR A 294 -21.77 -19.43 -0.02
CA THR A 294 -23.05 -19.84 -0.62
C THR A 294 -24.26 -19.60 0.28
N GLN A 295 -24.05 -19.29 1.56
CA GLN A 295 -25.11 -19.20 2.55
C GLN A 295 -25.62 -17.77 2.71
N GLY A 296 -26.92 -17.64 3.04
CA GLY A 296 -27.55 -16.34 3.31
C GLY A 296 -27.47 -15.38 2.12
N SER A 297 -26.74 -14.28 2.29
CA SER A 297 -26.41 -13.37 1.17
C SER A 297 -25.19 -13.91 0.45
N VAL A 298 -25.43 -14.66 -0.62
CA VAL A 298 -24.38 -15.26 -1.46
C VAL A 298 -23.31 -14.21 -1.79
N GLN A 299 -22.05 -14.55 -1.55
CA GLN A 299 -20.94 -13.63 -1.69
C GLN A 299 -20.67 -13.35 -3.18
N ASP A 300 -20.69 -12.09 -3.59
CA ASP A 300 -20.31 -11.71 -4.96
C ASP A 300 -18.81 -11.44 -5.09
N GLY A 301 -18.32 -11.43 -6.33
CA GLY A 301 -16.95 -11.11 -6.68
C GLY A 301 -16.87 -10.14 -7.86
N ALA A 302 -15.98 -9.16 -7.76
CA ALA A 302 -15.81 -8.10 -8.74
C ALA A 302 -14.56 -8.34 -9.61
N ALA A 303 -14.65 -7.96 -10.88
CA ALA A 303 -13.49 -7.87 -11.76
C ALA A 303 -12.82 -6.51 -11.55
N ARG A 304 -11.53 -6.53 -11.19
CA ARG A 304 -10.75 -5.34 -10.83
C ARG A 304 -9.54 -5.17 -11.74
N PHE A 305 -9.38 -3.96 -12.26
CA PHE A 305 -8.23 -3.55 -13.08
C PHE A 305 -7.57 -2.38 -12.38
N GLU A 306 -6.32 -2.55 -11.93
CA GLU A 306 -5.52 -1.49 -11.32
C GLU A 306 -4.30 -1.13 -12.18
N VAL A 307 -4.02 0.17 -12.32
CA VAL A 307 -2.80 0.71 -12.89
C VAL A 307 -2.06 1.53 -11.85
N ARG A 308 -0.75 1.33 -11.74
CA ARG A 308 0.14 2.20 -10.97
C ARG A 308 0.71 3.25 -11.89
N VAL A 309 0.33 4.50 -11.64
CA VAL A 309 0.79 5.66 -12.41
C VAL A 309 1.53 6.65 -11.54
N GLN A 310 2.25 7.58 -12.16
CA GLN A 310 2.75 8.75 -11.46
C GLN A 310 1.58 9.53 -10.84
N ALA A 311 1.72 9.89 -9.57
CA ALA A 311 0.64 10.45 -8.75
C ALA A 311 -0.03 11.67 -9.41
N TRP A 312 0.74 12.58 -10.01
CA TRP A 312 0.20 13.76 -10.69
C TRP A 312 -0.73 13.45 -11.87
N ARG A 313 -0.60 12.27 -12.50
CA ARG A 313 -1.48 11.78 -13.58
C ARG A 313 -2.61 10.88 -13.11
N ALA A 314 -2.76 10.66 -11.81
CA ALA A 314 -3.76 9.75 -11.27
C ALA A 314 -5.19 10.05 -11.76
N HIS A 315 -5.52 11.34 -11.92
CA HIS A 315 -6.82 11.78 -12.42
C HIS A 315 -7.04 11.56 -13.92
N GLU A 316 -5.95 11.42 -14.70
CA GLU A 316 -5.97 11.03 -16.12
C GLU A 316 -5.91 9.50 -16.31
N ALA A 317 -5.43 8.79 -15.29
CA ALA A 317 -5.12 7.39 -15.35
C ALA A 317 -6.34 6.52 -15.04
N LEU A 318 -7.21 6.33 -16.03
CA LEU A 318 -8.32 5.39 -15.93
C LEU A 318 -8.53 4.75 -17.30
N PRO A 319 -8.40 3.42 -17.44
CA PRO A 319 -8.74 2.77 -18.69
C PRO A 319 -10.22 3.02 -19.01
N GLU A 320 -10.50 3.51 -20.21
CA GLU A 320 -11.86 3.60 -20.75
C GLU A 320 -12.35 2.20 -21.15
N PHE A 321 -13.52 1.81 -20.64
CA PHE A 321 -14.23 0.57 -20.91
C PHE A 321 -15.59 0.96 -21.44
N ASP A 322 -15.83 0.68 -22.72
CA ASP A 322 -17.18 0.66 -23.24
C ASP A 322 -17.85 -0.70 -22.93
N GLU A 323 -19.14 -0.82 -23.25
CA GLU A 323 -19.85 -2.07 -23.02
C GLU A 323 -19.29 -3.25 -23.82
N GLU A 324 -18.75 -2.99 -25.02
CA GLU A 324 -18.20 -4.03 -25.88
C GLU A 324 -16.90 -4.61 -25.29
N ASP A 325 -16.04 -3.76 -24.76
CA ASP A 325 -14.85 -4.16 -24.01
C ASP A 325 -15.22 -5.04 -22.82
N LEU A 326 -16.22 -4.64 -22.03
CA LEU A 326 -16.65 -5.41 -20.86
C LEU A 326 -17.18 -6.78 -21.27
N ARG A 327 -17.98 -6.85 -22.35
CA ARG A 327 -18.49 -8.12 -22.90
C ARG A 327 -17.38 -9.03 -23.42
N ASN A 328 -16.33 -8.46 -24.01
CA ASN A 328 -15.21 -9.20 -24.57
C ASN A 328 -14.14 -9.57 -23.53
N CYS A 329 -14.10 -8.87 -22.39
CA CYS A 329 -13.06 -9.07 -21.38
C CYS A 329 -13.52 -9.82 -20.13
N ILE A 330 -14.81 -9.83 -19.81
CA ILE A 330 -15.33 -10.33 -18.54
C ILE A 330 -16.37 -11.41 -18.77
N VAL A 331 -16.28 -12.49 -18.00
CA VAL A 331 -17.36 -13.47 -17.83
C VAL A 331 -18.04 -13.27 -16.48
N CYS A 332 -19.37 -13.39 -16.47
CA CYS A 332 -20.18 -13.36 -15.26
C CYS A 332 -20.60 -14.79 -14.90
N LEU A 333 -20.10 -15.32 -13.79
CA LEU A 333 -20.53 -16.62 -13.27
C LEU A 333 -21.54 -16.39 -12.14
N PRO A 334 -22.67 -17.12 -12.09
CA PRO A 334 -23.57 -17.02 -10.94
C PRO A 334 -22.81 -17.34 -9.65
N SER A 335 -22.93 -16.49 -8.62
CA SER A 335 -22.12 -16.63 -7.40
C SER A 335 -22.32 -17.97 -6.72
N GLN A 336 -23.55 -18.50 -6.75
CA GLN A 336 -23.89 -19.82 -6.21
C GLN A 336 -23.16 -20.98 -6.89
N VAL A 337 -22.76 -20.82 -8.16
CA VAL A 337 -22.07 -21.87 -8.94
C VAL A 337 -20.56 -21.76 -8.77
N TRP A 338 -20.06 -20.55 -8.54
CA TRP A 338 -18.63 -20.31 -8.36
C TRP A 338 -18.10 -20.85 -7.03
N TRP A 339 -18.85 -20.65 -5.94
CA TRP A 339 -18.49 -21.10 -4.60
C TRP A 339 -18.84 -22.55 -4.36
#